data_AF-A0A523SVN7-F1
#
_entry.id   AF-A0A523SVN7-F1
#
_cell.length_a   1.000
_cell.length_b   1.000
_cell.length_c   1.000
_cell.angle_alpha   90.00
_cell.angle_beta   90.00
_cell.angle_gamma   90.00
#
_symmetry.space_group_name_H-M   'P 1'
#
loop_
_entity.id
_entity.type
_entity.pdbx_description
1 polymer ?
#
loop_
_entity_poly.entity_id
_entity_poly.type
_entity_poly.pdbx_seq_one_letter_code
_entity_poly.pdbx_strand_id
1 'polypeptide(L)'
;QGESSFFLLNGNTFEQVKEVNVKGNLLAVACGKGQFRVGVQELPADTVPTDTVTYEPGLKPQYHKGKYFTLQVSSSSIREGSEKLLKELREKSLPVYIDSSLKKEDQKVYRVKIGAFETKKDAERFNKGIKATYNLDSWILEHEVDPYFLKEAGFDINGDKNGELLLHDGSTIFLFTNYDGVQKSVLVKNMEGMKFRGKAVTLREESGFLLGISFHDDSVLAIKWLDDKYEVIRKNVLHE
;
A
#
# COMPACT_ATOMS: atom_id res chain seq x y z
N GLN A 1 -38.63 14.05 7.59
CA GLN A 1 -37.96 13.18 6.60
C GLN A 1 -36.63 13.83 6.31
N GLY A 2 -35.54 13.27 6.83
CA GLY A 2 -34.19 13.77 6.56
C GLY A 2 -33.61 12.95 5.43
N GLU A 3 -33.24 13.60 4.33
CA GLU A 3 -32.44 12.97 3.28
C GLU A 3 -31.08 12.62 3.87
N SER A 4 -30.66 11.37 3.70
CA SER A 4 -29.39 10.86 4.22
C SER A 4 -28.40 10.78 3.06
N SER A 5 -27.27 11.49 3.18
CA SER A 5 -26.21 11.52 2.17
C SER A 5 -24.89 10.99 2.74
N PHE A 6 -24.01 10.52 1.86
CA PHE A 6 -22.62 10.17 2.17
C PHE A 6 -21.65 10.99 1.34
N PHE A 7 -20.46 11.21 1.90
CA PHE A 7 -19.38 11.94 1.26
C PHE A 7 -18.27 10.97 0.78
N LEU A 8 -17.99 10.98 -0.51
CA LEU A 8 -16.75 10.45 -1.08
C LEU A 8 -15.64 11.44 -0.73
N LEU A 9 -14.62 10.97 -0.02
CA LEU A 9 -13.44 11.77 0.33
C LEU A 9 -12.24 11.33 -0.51
N ASN A 10 -11.36 12.27 -0.82
CA ASN A 10 -10.06 11.99 -1.38
C ASN A 10 -9.21 11.30 -0.30
N GLY A 11 -8.74 10.09 -0.57
CA GLY A 11 -7.98 9.30 0.41
C GLY A 11 -6.67 9.93 0.88
N ASN A 12 -6.17 10.95 0.17
CA ASN A 12 -4.90 11.61 0.48
C ASN A 12 -5.07 12.95 1.23
N THR A 13 -6.14 13.68 0.95
CA THR A 13 -6.39 15.01 1.54
C THR A 13 -7.58 15.03 2.51
N PHE A 14 -8.37 13.95 2.55
CA PHE A 14 -9.68 13.86 3.22
C PHE A 14 -10.69 14.91 2.76
N GLU A 15 -10.42 15.60 1.66
CA GLU A 15 -11.34 16.58 1.09
C GLU A 15 -12.51 15.89 0.40
N GLN A 16 -13.69 16.48 0.52
CA GLN A 16 -14.91 15.98 -0.11
C GLN A 16 -14.83 16.09 -1.63
N VAL A 17 -14.92 14.94 -2.29
CA VAL A 17 -14.93 14.79 -3.75
C VAL A 17 -16.35 14.84 -4.29
N LYS A 18 -17.30 14.19 -3.62
CA LYS A 18 -18.69 14.09 -4.09
C LYS A 18 -19.65 13.73 -2.94
N GLU A 19 -20.86 14.27 -2.97
CA GLU A 19 -21.97 13.86 -2.09
C GLU A 19 -22.92 12.93 -2.86
N VAL A 20 -23.35 11.85 -2.21
CA VAL A 20 -24.25 10.83 -2.79
C VAL A 20 -25.46 10.67 -1.88
N ASN A 21 -26.67 10.83 -2.43
CA ASN A 21 -27.94 10.71 -1.72
C ASN A 21 -28.47 9.28 -1.74
N VAL A 22 -28.83 8.72 -0.58
CA VAL A 22 -29.32 7.34 -0.48
C VAL A 22 -30.82 7.31 -0.16
N LYS A 23 -31.57 6.44 -0.85
CA LYS A 23 -33.00 6.24 -0.59
C LYS A 23 -33.22 5.47 0.73
N GLY A 24 -34.20 5.92 1.52
CA GLY A 24 -34.39 5.56 2.93
C GLY A 24 -34.63 4.09 3.32
N ASN A 25 -34.72 3.15 2.39
CA ASN A 25 -34.94 1.72 2.72
C ASN A 25 -33.68 0.95 3.13
N LEU A 26 -32.48 1.49 2.88
CA LEU A 26 -31.20 0.85 3.27
C LEU A 26 -30.89 0.98 4.77
N LEU A 27 -31.33 2.06 5.43
CA LEU A 27 -31.12 2.25 6.87
C LEU A 27 -31.93 1.28 7.74
N ALA A 28 -33.10 0.83 7.28
CA ALA A 28 -33.93 -0.13 8.04
C ALA A 28 -33.28 -1.53 8.15
N VAL A 29 -32.45 -1.89 7.16
CA VAL A 29 -31.67 -3.14 7.13
C VAL A 29 -30.39 -3.01 7.96
N ALA A 30 -29.71 -1.86 7.89
CA ALA A 30 -28.50 -1.58 8.68
C ALA A 30 -28.80 -1.45 10.19
N CYS A 31 -30.00 -1.02 10.58
CA CYS A 31 -30.40 -0.88 11.99
C CYS A 31 -31.16 -2.09 12.57
N GLY A 32 -31.15 -3.25 11.89
CA GLY A 32 -31.57 -4.53 12.48
C GLY A 32 -33.06 -4.70 12.81
N LYS A 33 -33.98 -3.94 12.20
CA LYS A 33 -35.44 -4.05 12.48
C LYS A 33 -36.24 -4.84 11.44
N GLY A 34 -35.62 -5.33 10.37
CA GLY A 34 -36.29 -6.16 9.37
C GLY A 34 -35.94 -7.64 9.50
N GLN A 35 -36.94 -8.51 9.66
CA GLN A 35 -36.74 -9.96 9.50
C GLN A 35 -36.54 -10.28 8.02
N PHE A 36 -35.33 -10.69 7.62
CA PHE A 36 -35.08 -11.18 6.27
C PHE A 36 -35.37 -12.69 6.22
N ARG A 37 -36.41 -13.09 5.48
CA ARG A 37 -36.62 -14.50 5.10
C ARG A 37 -35.71 -14.82 3.93
N VAL A 38 -34.86 -15.83 4.12
CA VAL A 38 -33.85 -16.28 3.17
C VAL A 38 -34.51 -17.06 2.03
N GLY A 39 -34.29 -16.62 0.79
CA GLY A 39 -34.39 -17.47 -0.39
C GLY A 39 -32.99 -17.99 -0.70
N VAL A 40 -32.64 -19.15 -0.14
CA VAL A 40 -31.40 -19.86 -0.46
C VAL A 40 -31.54 -20.43 -1.86
N GLN A 41 -30.72 -19.96 -2.80
CA GLN A 41 -30.32 -20.76 -3.94
C GLN A 41 -28.83 -21.01 -3.76
N GLU A 42 -28.50 -22.19 -3.21
CA GLU A 42 -27.14 -22.71 -3.12
C GLU A 42 -26.57 -22.83 -4.53
N LEU A 43 -25.59 -22.00 -4.84
CA LEU A 43 -24.66 -22.27 -5.92
C LEU A 43 -23.59 -23.25 -5.39
N PRO A 44 -23.20 -24.26 -6.17
CA PRO A 44 -22.30 -25.31 -5.71
C PRO A 44 -20.94 -24.74 -5.29
N ALA A 45 -20.45 -25.24 -4.16
CA ALA A 45 -19.15 -24.94 -3.60
C ALA A 45 -18.04 -25.56 -4.46
N ASP A 46 -17.57 -24.83 -5.46
CA ASP A 46 -16.27 -25.12 -6.08
C ASP A 46 -15.19 -24.27 -5.41
N THR A 47 -14.42 -24.98 -4.59
CA THR A 47 -13.10 -24.70 -4.01
C THR A 47 -12.42 -23.39 -4.41
N VAL A 48 -12.54 -22.36 -3.57
CA VAL A 48 -11.51 -21.32 -3.44
C VAL A 48 -10.63 -21.71 -2.23
N PRO A 49 -9.33 -21.97 -2.39
CA PRO A 49 -8.45 -22.26 -1.27
C PRO A 49 -8.40 -21.05 -0.33
N THR A 50 -8.90 -21.23 0.89
CA THR A 50 -8.74 -20.27 1.97
C THR A 50 -7.36 -20.49 2.58
N ASP A 51 -6.31 -20.09 1.85
CA ASP A 51 -4.93 -20.21 2.33
C ASP A 51 -4.72 -19.20 3.47
N THR A 52 -4.67 -19.76 4.67
CA THR A 52 -4.38 -19.10 5.94
C THR A 52 -2.86 -18.99 6.08
N VAL A 53 -2.32 -17.77 6.03
CA VAL A 53 -0.92 -17.51 6.36
C VAL A 53 -0.89 -17.02 7.81
N THR A 54 -0.25 -17.78 8.69
CA THR A 54 -0.03 -17.40 10.08
C THR A 54 1.06 -16.33 10.12
N TYR A 55 0.72 -15.15 10.63
CA TYR A 55 1.66 -14.08 10.95
C TYR A 55 2.51 -14.50 12.15
N GLU A 56 3.83 -14.34 12.07
CA GLU A 56 4.69 -14.37 13.25
C GLU A 56 4.77 -12.96 13.84
N PRO A 57 4.14 -12.68 14.99
CA PRO A 57 4.31 -11.41 15.67
C PRO A 57 5.68 -11.39 16.34
N GLY A 58 6.49 -10.37 16.06
CA GLY A 58 7.45 -9.89 17.05
C GLY A 58 8.93 -10.02 16.71
N LEU A 59 9.38 -9.36 15.65
CA LEU A 59 10.70 -8.75 15.68
C LEU A 59 10.55 -7.26 15.35
N LYS A 60 10.55 -6.43 16.40
CA LYS A 60 10.89 -5.01 16.24
C LYS A 60 12.29 -4.98 15.59
N PRO A 61 12.49 -4.30 14.46
CA PRO A 61 13.82 -4.22 13.88
C PRO A 61 14.71 -3.52 14.88
N GLN A 62 15.78 -4.19 15.30
CA GLN A 62 16.82 -3.52 16.03
C GLN A 62 17.60 -2.67 15.03
N TYR A 63 17.71 -1.38 15.32
CA TYR A 63 18.51 -0.45 14.55
C TYR A 63 19.98 -0.93 14.56
N HIS A 64 20.42 -1.57 13.48
CA HIS A 64 21.79 -1.99 13.32
C HIS A 64 22.49 -1.03 12.36
N LYS A 65 23.66 -0.51 12.74
CA LYS A 65 24.61 0.07 11.77
C LYS A 65 24.95 -1.04 10.78
N GLY A 66 24.31 -1.02 9.61
CA GLY A 66 24.34 -2.11 8.65
C GLY A 66 24.19 -1.62 7.22
N LYS A 67 24.60 -2.49 6.28
CA LYS A 67 24.29 -2.30 4.88
C LYS A 67 22.84 -2.69 4.64
N TYR A 68 22.10 -1.82 3.98
CA TYR A 68 20.75 -2.09 3.55
C TYR A 68 20.70 -2.06 2.03
N PHE A 69 19.71 -2.74 1.48
CA PHE A 69 19.33 -2.58 0.10
C PHE A 69 18.42 -1.37 -0.04
N THR A 70 18.54 -0.62 -1.13
CA THR A 70 17.63 0.47 -1.50
C THR A 70 17.38 0.42 -2.99
N LEU A 71 16.33 1.11 -3.43
CA LEU A 71 16.05 1.30 -4.84
C LEU A 71 16.43 2.73 -5.20
N GLN A 72 17.35 2.92 -6.14
CA GLN A 72 17.64 4.24 -6.68
C GLN A 72 16.83 4.44 -7.97
N VAL A 73 16.12 5.56 -8.06
CA VAL A 73 15.29 5.91 -9.23
C VAL A 73 15.92 7.00 -10.08
N SER A 74 16.78 7.84 -9.49
CA SER A 74 17.44 8.93 -10.20
C SER A 74 18.75 9.31 -9.54
N SER A 75 19.64 9.89 -10.34
CA SER A 75 20.90 10.50 -9.91
C SER A 75 21.15 11.73 -10.78
N SER A 76 21.21 12.91 -10.17
CA SER A 76 21.36 14.19 -10.88
C SER A 76 22.33 15.12 -10.15
N SER A 77 23.00 16.01 -10.88
CA SER A 77 23.73 17.14 -10.28
C SER A 77 22.82 18.31 -9.91
N ILE A 78 21.56 18.29 -10.37
CA ILE A 78 20.57 19.35 -10.14
C ILE A 78 19.71 18.98 -8.93
N ARG A 79 19.82 19.77 -7.88
CA ARG A 79 19.07 19.57 -6.62
C ARG A 79 17.56 19.69 -6.82
N GLU A 80 17.13 20.77 -7.47
CA GLU A 80 15.71 21.08 -7.68
C GLU A 80 14.96 19.96 -8.40
N GLY A 81 15.56 19.39 -9.46
CA GLY A 81 14.97 18.25 -10.16
C GLY A 81 14.81 17.01 -9.28
N SER A 82 15.74 16.79 -8.35
CA SER A 82 15.67 15.69 -7.38
C SER A 82 14.60 15.93 -6.31
N GLU A 83 14.44 17.17 -5.84
CA GLU A 83 13.39 17.58 -4.89
C GLU A 83 11.99 17.51 -5.50
N LYS A 84 11.84 17.88 -6.78
CA LYS A 84 10.59 17.71 -7.52
C LYS A 84 10.20 16.22 -7.60
N LEU A 85 11.14 15.37 -8.00
CA LEU A 85 10.90 13.93 -8.08
C LEU A 85 10.58 13.33 -6.70
N LEU A 86 11.29 13.75 -5.65
CA LEU A 86 10.99 13.36 -4.26
C LEU A 86 9.53 13.66 -3.92
N LYS A 87 9.05 14.87 -4.20
CA LYS A 87 7.66 15.26 -3.92
C LYS A 87 6.66 14.41 -4.69
N GLU A 88 6.87 14.22 -6.00
CA GLU A 88 5.99 13.40 -6.86
C GLU A 88 5.90 11.94 -6.40
N LEU A 89 6.97 11.39 -5.85
CA LEU A 89 6.99 10.02 -5.33
C LEU A 89 6.36 9.94 -3.93
N ARG A 90 6.53 10.97 -3.08
CA ARG A 90 5.81 11.06 -1.79
C ARG A 90 4.31 11.18 -1.95
N GLU A 91 3.83 11.88 -2.98
CA GLU A 91 2.40 11.94 -3.33
C GLU A 91 1.81 10.58 -3.73
N LYS A 92 2.66 9.60 -4.06
CA LYS A 92 2.28 8.19 -4.29
C LYS A 92 2.43 7.32 -3.04
N SER A 93 2.67 7.95 -1.88
CA SER A 93 2.95 7.30 -0.60
C SER A 93 4.18 6.38 -0.64
N LEU A 94 5.15 6.68 -1.52
CA LEU A 94 6.39 5.91 -1.59
C LEU A 94 7.39 6.40 -0.53
N PRO A 95 8.14 5.47 0.11
CA PRO A 95 9.11 5.77 1.15
C PRO A 95 10.41 6.36 0.57
N VAL A 96 10.38 7.60 0.09
CA VAL A 96 11.46 8.20 -0.71
C VAL A 96 12.29 9.23 0.07
N TYR A 97 13.60 9.26 -0.19
CA TYR A 97 14.57 10.21 0.37
C TYR A 97 15.63 10.63 -0.67
N ILE A 98 16.36 11.71 -0.38
CA ILE A 98 17.50 12.17 -1.19
C ILE A 98 18.79 11.93 -0.43
N ASP A 99 19.67 11.12 -1.01
CA ASP A 99 21.06 10.99 -0.60
C ASP A 99 21.93 11.92 -1.45
N SER A 100 22.92 12.57 -0.84
CA SER A 100 23.84 13.45 -1.58
C SER A 100 25.29 13.12 -1.29
N SER A 101 26.09 13.03 -2.35
CA SER A 101 27.52 12.73 -2.26
C SER A 101 28.33 13.67 -3.13
N LEU A 102 29.55 14.01 -2.72
CA LEU A 102 30.51 14.72 -3.54
C LEU A 102 31.21 13.76 -4.51
N LYS A 103 31.35 14.15 -5.78
CA LYS A 103 32.27 13.50 -6.72
C LYS A 103 33.67 14.11 -6.61
N LYS A 104 34.67 13.43 -7.19
CA LYS A 104 36.10 13.82 -7.19
C LYS A 104 36.41 15.21 -7.78
N GLU A 105 35.45 15.86 -8.43
CA GLU A 105 35.58 17.17 -9.09
C GLU A 105 34.70 18.25 -8.42
N ASP A 106 34.43 18.14 -7.11
CA ASP A 106 33.53 19.01 -6.33
C ASP A 106 32.08 19.08 -6.81
N GLN A 107 31.71 18.29 -7.82
CA GLN A 107 30.32 18.18 -8.26
C GLN A 107 29.50 17.34 -7.27
N LYS A 108 28.52 18.00 -6.64
CA LYS A 108 27.55 17.32 -5.78
C LYS A 108 26.54 16.56 -6.64
N VAL A 109 26.30 15.31 -6.28
CA VAL A 109 25.30 14.43 -6.91
C VAL A 109 24.21 14.14 -5.89
N TYR A 110 22.97 14.32 -6.31
CA TYR A 110 21.74 14.04 -5.58
C TYR A 110 21.12 12.77 -6.15
N ARG A 111 20.90 11.78 -5.29
CA ARG A 111 20.34 10.48 -5.63
C ARG A 111 18.99 10.35 -4.96
N VAL A 112 17.95 10.14 -5.75
CA VAL A 112 16.61 9.88 -5.23
C VAL A 112 16.49 8.37 -5.02
N LYS A 113 16.24 7.98 -3.77
CA LYS A 113 16.23 6.59 -3.31
C LYS A 113 14.91 6.26 -2.62
N ILE A 114 14.49 5.00 -2.71
CA ILE A 114 13.25 4.48 -2.15
C ILE A 114 13.58 3.35 -1.17
N GLY A 115 13.10 3.54 0.05
CA GLY A 115 13.13 2.58 1.14
C GLY A 115 14.52 2.17 1.58
N ALA A 116 14.53 1.36 2.62
CA ALA A 116 15.66 0.55 3.01
C ALA A 116 15.13 -0.84 3.32
N PHE A 117 15.86 -1.87 2.88
CA PHE A 117 15.45 -3.26 3.00
C PHE A 117 16.61 -4.05 3.59
N GLU A 118 16.35 -4.86 4.60
CA GLU A 118 17.36 -5.77 5.17
C GLU A 118 17.75 -6.87 4.18
N THR A 119 16.79 -7.32 3.36
CA THR A 119 17.00 -8.42 2.42
C THR A 119 16.94 -7.95 0.98
N LYS A 120 17.82 -8.48 0.14
CA LYS A 120 17.78 -8.27 -1.31
C LYS A 120 16.45 -8.73 -1.90
N LYS A 121 15.89 -9.82 -1.36
CA LYS A 121 14.61 -10.40 -1.82
C LYS A 121 13.45 -9.41 -1.66
N ASP A 122 13.39 -8.70 -0.55
CA ASP A 122 12.34 -7.69 -0.33
C ASP A 122 12.55 -6.47 -1.22
N ALA A 123 13.80 -6.04 -1.43
CA ALA A 123 14.11 -4.99 -2.41
C ALA A 123 13.70 -5.40 -3.84
N GLU A 124 13.95 -6.66 -4.25
CA GLU A 124 13.57 -7.19 -5.56
C GLU A 124 12.05 -7.24 -5.74
N ARG A 125 11.32 -7.72 -4.72
CA ARG A 125 9.84 -7.71 -4.72
C ARG A 125 9.29 -6.30 -4.81
N PHE A 126 9.84 -5.38 -4.02
CA PHE A 126 9.43 -3.99 -4.03
C PHE A 126 9.70 -3.36 -5.39
N ASN A 127 10.87 -3.62 -6.00
CA ASN A 127 11.24 -3.10 -7.32
C ASN A 127 10.27 -3.55 -8.40
N LYS A 128 9.95 -4.84 -8.45
CA LYS A 128 8.92 -5.38 -9.37
C LYS A 128 7.55 -4.75 -9.11
N GLY A 129 7.17 -4.67 -7.83
CA GLY A 129 5.92 -4.09 -7.38
C GLY A 129 5.72 -2.65 -7.82
N ILE A 130 6.71 -1.78 -7.60
CA ILE A 130 6.60 -0.36 -8.02
C ILE A 130 6.63 -0.21 -9.54
N LYS A 131 7.36 -1.08 -10.26
CA LYS A 131 7.36 -1.06 -11.72
C LYS A 131 5.97 -1.41 -12.25
N ALA A 132 5.32 -2.45 -11.74
CA ALA A 132 3.98 -2.82 -12.19
C ALA A 132 2.86 -1.89 -11.69
N THR A 133 3.00 -1.33 -10.48
CA THR A 133 1.96 -0.48 -9.85
C THR A 133 2.03 0.98 -10.32
N TYR A 134 3.23 1.52 -10.46
CA TYR A 134 3.47 2.94 -10.76
C TYR A 134 4.21 3.19 -12.06
N ASN A 135 4.60 2.14 -12.81
CA ASN A 135 5.47 2.24 -13.98
C ASN A 135 6.80 2.97 -13.68
N LEU A 136 7.36 2.72 -12.50
CA LEU A 136 8.59 3.36 -12.05
C LEU A 136 9.78 2.43 -12.22
N ASP A 137 10.78 2.86 -12.99
CA ASP A 137 12.04 2.16 -13.14
C ASP A 137 12.99 2.49 -11.99
N SER A 138 13.67 1.47 -11.46
CA SER A 138 14.65 1.62 -10.40
C SER A 138 15.70 0.51 -10.43
N TRP A 139 16.83 0.75 -9.79
CA TRP A 139 17.88 -0.26 -9.61
C TRP A 139 18.24 -0.43 -8.15
N ILE A 140 18.52 -1.67 -7.78
CA ILE A 140 18.82 -2.04 -6.40
C ILE A 140 20.31 -1.78 -6.13
N LEU A 141 20.57 -1.07 -5.05
CA LEU A 141 21.90 -0.81 -4.52
C LEU A 141 21.99 -1.38 -3.10
N GLU A 142 23.16 -1.89 -2.75
CA GLU A 142 23.52 -2.18 -1.36
C GLU A 142 24.42 -1.06 -0.86
N HIS A 143 24.00 -0.35 0.20
CA HIS A 143 24.82 0.70 0.78
C HIS A 143 24.50 0.87 2.27
N GLU A 144 25.43 1.48 3.00
CA GLU A 144 25.17 1.91 4.37
C GLU A 144 24.17 3.07 4.34
N VAL A 145 22.99 2.87 4.94
CA VAL A 145 21.95 3.91 5.01
C VAL A 145 22.11 4.65 6.33
N ASP A 146 22.29 5.97 6.26
CA ASP A 146 22.30 6.82 7.45
C ASP A 146 20.95 6.74 8.19
N PRO A 147 20.93 6.65 9.53
CA PRO A 147 19.69 6.66 10.33
C PRO A 147 18.72 7.78 9.96
N TYR A 148 19.24 8.95 9.60
CA TYR A 148 18.43 10.08 9.15
C TYR A 148 17.59 9.73 7.92
N PHE A 149 18.19 9.04 6.94
CA PHE A 149 17.49 8.61 5.74
C PHE A 149 16.49 7.49 6.01
N LEU A 150 16.75 6.62 6.99
CA LEU A 150 15.78 5.62 7.45
C LEU A 150 14.54 6.30 8.02
N LYS A 151 14.71 7.34 8.83
CA LYS A 151 13.61 8.15 9.34
C LYS A 151 12.86 8.89 8.23
N GLU A 152 13.56 9.50 7.28
CA GLU A 152 12.90 10.16 6.14
C GLU A 152 12.18 9.19 5.20
N ALA A 153 12.72 7.99 5.00
CA ALA A 153 12.11 6.93 4.21
C ALA A 153 10.95 6.25 4.96
N GLY A 154 10.89 6.35 6.28
CA GLY A 154 9.92 5.67 7.14
C GLY A 154 8.89 6.58 7.79
N PHE A 155 8.11 7.34 7.01
CA PHE A 155 6.91 8.01 7.54
C PHE A 155 6.09 7.02 8.40
N ASP A 156 5.84 7.24 9.71
CA ASP A 156 5.41 8.47 10.39
C ASP A 156 6.08 8.76 11.77
N ILE A 157 6.20 10.04 12.15
CA ILE A 157 6.90 10.54 13.37
C ILE A 157 6.02 10.52 14.64
N ASN A 158 4.74 10.15 14.56
CA ASN A 158 3.80 10.22 15.69
C ASN A 158 2.88 9.00 15.90
N GLY A 159 3.20 7.85 15.30
CA GLY A 159 2.84 6.56 15.89
C GLY A 159 1.36 6.16 15.93
N ASP A 160 0.58 6.36 14.86
CA ASP A 160 -0.71 5.66 14.71
C ASP A 160 -1.02 5.26 13.26
N LYS A 161 -1.08 3.94 13.02
CA LYS A 161 -1.55 3.19 11.84
C LYS A 161 -0.54 2.99 10.70
N ASN A 162 0.02 1.78 10.70
CA ASN A 162 0.91 1.16 9.72
C ASN A 162 0.86 1.80 8.32
N GLY A 163 1.98 2.39 7.91
CA GLY A 163 2.27 2.82 6.53
C GLY A 163 2.42 1.62 5.58
N GLU A 164 1.37 0.81 5.52
CA GLU A 164 1.28 -0.37 4.68
C GLU A 164 1.20 0.07 3.20
N LEU A 165 2.07 -0.52 2.38
CA LEU A 165 2.09 -0.29 0.95
C LEU A 165 1.71 -1.58 0.22
N LEU A 166 0.59 -1.52 -0.48
CA LEU A 166 0.12 -2.61 -1.33
C LEU A 166 0.63 -2.41 -2.76
N LEU A 167 1.44 -3.35 -3.22
CA LEU A 167 1.99 -3.42 -4.56
C LEU A 167 1.55 -4.71 -5.25
N HIS A 168 1.67 -4.75 -6.57
CA HIS A 168 1.43 -5.96 -7.37
C HIS A 168 2.47 -6.16 -8.45
N ASP A 169 2.61 -7.41 -8.90
CA ASP A 169 3.30 -7.82 -10.12
C ASP A 169 2.51 -8.96 -10.77
N GLY A 170 1.78 -8.63 -11.83
CA GLY A 170 0.90 -9.57 -12.54
C GLY A 170 -0.22 -10.11 -11.66
N SER A 171 -0.12 -11.38 -11.26
CA SER A 171 -1.05 -12.06 -10.36
C SER A 171 -0.59 -12.09 -8.91
N THR A 172 0.58 -11.52 -8.59
CA THR A 172 1.11 -11.53 -7.23
C THR A 172 0.88 -10.18 -6.55
N ILE A 173 0.42 -10.20 -5.31
CA ILE A 173 0.37 -9.02 -4.45
C ILE A 173 1.49 -9.07 -3.41
N PHE A 174 1.97 -7.89 -3.04
CA PHE A 174 2.94 -7.69 -1.97
C PHE A 174 2.41 -6.60 -1.03
N LEU A 175 2.28 -6.91 0.25
CA LEU A 175 2.06 -5.91 1.29
C LEU A 175 3.38 -5.66 2.00
N PHE A 176 3.81 -4.42 2.02
CA PHE A 176 4.97 -3.97 2.76
C PHE A 176 4.55 -3.17 3.98
N THR A 177 5.23 -3.39 5.09
CA THR A 177 5.10 -2.56 6.28
C THR A 177 6.43 -1.88 6.54
N ASN A 178 6.37 -0.63 6.99
CA ASN A 178 7.52 0.08 7.52
C ASN A 178 7.70 -0.24 9.00
N TYR A 179 8.90 -0.69 9.36
CA TYR A 179 9.32 -0.83 10.73
C TYR A 179 10.55 0.07 10.94
N ASP A 180 10.36 1.22 11.58
CA ASP A 180 11.43 2.16 11.92
C ASP A 180 12.33 2.56 10.74
N GLY A 181 11.73 2.80 9.56
CA GLY A 181 12.47 3.13 8.34
C GLY A 181 12.85 1.96 7.46
N VAL A 182 12.75 0.72 7.97
CA VAL A 182 13.02 -0.50 7.23
C VAL A 182 11.73 -1.07 6.66
N GLN A 183 11.71 -1.26 5.35
CA GLN A 183 10.59 -1.84 4.60
C GLN A 183 10.71 -3.36 4.59
N LYS A 184 9.65 -4.06 4.99
CA LYS A 184 9.59 -5.52 5.00
C LYS A 184 8.28 -6.01 4.40
N SER A 185 8.33 -7.04 3.57
CA SER A 185 7.11 -7.67 3.08
C SER A 185 6.45 -8.47 4.21
N VAL A 186 5.20 -8.16 4.53
CA VAL A 186 4.40 -8.86 5.55
C VAL A 186 3.36 -9.79 4.95
N LEU A 187 3.04 -9.61 3.66
CA LEU A 187 2.21 -10.52 2.88
C LEU A 187 2.77 -10.64 1.46
N VAL A 188 2.89 -11.87 0.96
CA VAL A 188 3.17 -12.16 -0.44
C VAL A 188 2.22 -13.26 -0.88
N LYS A 189 1.33 -12.97 -1.83
CA LYS A 189 0.32 -13.94 -2.26
C LYS A 189 0.16 -13.93 -3.77
N ASN A 190 0.27 -15.12 -4.38
CA ASN A 190 -0.09 -15.31 -5.78
C ASN A 190 -1.60 -15.61 -5.87
N MET A 191 -2.29 -14.87 -6.73
CA MET A 191 -3.72 -14.98 -6.96
C MET A 191 -3.91 -15.51 -8.37
N GLU A 192 -3.71 -16.81 -8.55
CA GLU A 192 -3.75 -17.47 -9.85
C GLU A 192 -5.05 -17.14 -10.62
N GLY A 193 -4.92 -16.87 -11.91
CA GLY A 193 -6.04 -16.42 -12.74
C GLY A 193 -6.46 -14.95 -12.56
N MET A 194 -5.90 -14.21 -11.60
CA MET A 194 -6.14 -12.78 -11.45
C MET A 194 -5.03 -11.94 -12.07
N LYS A 195 -5.40 -10.78 -12.64
CA LYS A 195 -4.45 -9.77 -13.13
C LYS A 195 -4.77 -8.42 -12.52
N PHE A 196 -3.91 -7.97 -11.62
CA PHE A 196 -4.07 -6.69 -10.95
C PHE A 196 -3.74 -5.53 -11.89
N ARG A 197 -4.40 -4.39 -11.65
CA ARG A 197 -4.25 -3.18 -12.45
C ARG A 197 -4.33 -1.94 -11.56
N GLY A 198 -3.60 -0.91 -11.99
CA GLY A 198 -3.64 0.39 -11.33
C GLY A 198 -2.91 0.41 -9.99
N LYS A 199 -3.30 1.38 -9.17
CA LYS A 199 -2.71 1.65 -7.86
C LYS A 199 -3.56 1.04 -6.77
N ALA A 200 -2.96 0.87 -5.59
CA ALA A 200 -3.74 0.59 -4.40
C ALA A 200 -4.74 1.73 -4.13
N VAL A 201 -5.90 1.36 -3.61
CA VAL A 201 -7.00 2.25 -3.21
C VAL A 201 -7.35 1.99 -1.76
N THR A 202 -7.87 3.00 -1.08
CA THR A 202 -8.40 2.82 0.28
C THR A 202 -9.92 2.68 0.20
N LEU A 203 -10.45 1.57 0.69
CA LEU A 203 -11.89 1.34 0.82
C LEU A 203 -12.33 1.71 2.23
N ARG A 204 -13.43 2.46 2.37
CA ARG A 204 -14.03 2.78 3.68
C ARG A 204 -15.08 1.73 4.02
N GLU A 205 -15.00 1.18 5.22
CA GLU A 205 -16.01 0.30 5.83
C GLU A 205 -16.50 0.89 7.16
N GLU A 206 -17.61 0.40 7.69
CA GLU A 206 -18.14 0.82 9.00
C GLU A 206 -17.12 0.66 10.13
N SER A 207 -16.28 -0.38 10.02
CA SER A 207 -15.26 -0.73 11.02
C SER A 207 -13.88 -0.09 10.77
N GLY A 208 -13.69 0.67 9.68
CA GLY A 208 -12.42 1.32 9.37
C GLY A 208 -12.10 1.46 7.89
N PHE A 209 -10.84 1.26 7.53
CA PHE A 209 -10.34 1.35 6.17
C PHE A 209 -9.62 0.07 5.76
N LEU A 210 -9.74 -0.31 4.49
CA LEU A 210 -9.05 -1.44 3.89
C LEU A 210 -8.16 -0.95 2.75
N LEU A 211 -6.98 -1.56 2.59
CA LEU A 211 -6.16 -1.38 1.40
C LEU A 211 -6.63 -2.35 0.33
N GLY A 212 -6.98 -1.82 -0.84
CA GLY A 212 -7.51 -2.58 -1.95
C GLY A 212 -6.70 -2.42 -3.22
N ILE A 213 -6.80 -3.39 -4.12
CA ILE A 213 -6.29 -3.29 -5.47
C ILE A 213 -7.28 -3.86 -6.49
N SER A 214 -7.52 -3.13 -7.57
CA SER A 214 -8.42 -3.54 -8.64
C SER A 214 -7.83 -4.69 -9.47
N PHE A 215 -8.67 -5.66 -9.82
CA PHE A 215 -8.33 -6.74 -10.76
C PHE A 215 -9.39 -6.95 -11.84
N HIS A 216 -10.53 -6.26 -11.72
CA HIS A 216 -11.55 -6.10 -12.75
C HIS A 216 -12.16 -4.71 -12.60
N ASP A 217 -12.91 -4.25 -13.59
CA ASP A 217 -13.50 -2.90 -13.61
C ASP A 217 -14.37 -2.61 -12.37
N ASP A 218 -15.04 -3.65 -11.84
CA ASP A 218 -15.98 -3.57 -10.72
C ASP A 218 -15.54 -4.43 -9.52
N SER A 219 -14.29 -4.92 -9.50
CA SER A 219 -13.81 -5.79 -8.43
C SER A 219 -12.45 -5.36 -7.88
N VAL A 220 -12.41 -5.27 -6.56
CA VAL A 220 -11.23 -4.94 -5.77
C VAL A 220 -10.91 -6.11 -4.83
N LEU A 221 -9.64 -6.46 -4.77
CA LEU A 221 -9.11 -7.35 -3.75
C LEU A 221 -8.68 -6.47 -2.58
N ALA A 222 -9.32 -6.62 -1.43
CA ALA A 222 -9.06 -5.84 -0.23
C ALA A 222 -8.30 -6.67 0.81
N ILE A 223 -7.41 -6.00 1.54
CA ILE A 223 -6.64 -6.56 2.64
C ILE A 223 -7.22 -6.02 3.93
N LYS A 224 -7.57 -6.94 4.83
CA LYS A 224 -8.12 -6.65 6.15
C LYS A 224 -7.18 -7.19 7.22
N TRP A 225 -6.88 -6.38 8.22
CA TRP A 225 -6.20 -6.85 9.42
C TRP A 225 -7.24 -7.31 10.45
N LEU A 226 -7.16 -8.57 10.88
CA LEU A 226 -8.05 -9.18 11.86
C LEU A 226 -7.22 -10.00 12.84
N ASP A 227 -7.32 -9.74 14.14
CA ASP A 227 -6.74 -10.60 15.19
C ASP A 227 -5.31 -11.07 14.88
N ASP A 228 -4.44 -10.10 14.58
CA ASP A 228 -3.02 -10.30 14.24
C ASP A 228 -2.72 -11.01 12.91
N LYS A 229 -3.68 -11.11 11.98
CA LYS A 229 -3.44 -11.66 10.64
C LYS A 229 -4.03 -10.78 9.52
N TYR A 230 -3.41 -10.85 8.35
CA TYR A 230 -3.98 -10.30 7.12
C TYR A 230 -4.92 -11.30 6.46
N GLU A 231 -6.17 -10.89 6.26
CA GLU A 231 -7.13 -11.58 5.41
C GLU A 231 -7.27 -10.86 4.08
N VAL A 232 -7.36 -11.63 2.99
CA VAL A 232 -7.55 -11.13 1.63
C VAL A 232 -8.98 -11.43 1.22
N ILE A 233 -9.78 -10.39 1.00
CA ILE A 233 -11.20 -10.50 0.68
C ILE A 233 -11.51 -9.87 -0.68
N ARG A 234 -12.50 -10.41 -1.39
CA ARG A 234 -13.00 -9.80 -2.63
C ARG A 234 -14.14 -8.85 -2.32
N LYS A 235 -14.13 -7.66 -2.93
CA LYS A 235 -15.20 -6.67 -2.86
C LYS A 235 -15.61 -6.27 -4.27
N ASN A 236 -16.91 -6.10 -4.47
CA ASN A 236 -17.43 -5.47 -5.68
C ASN A 236 -17.57 -3.98 -5.41
N VAL A 237 -17.05 -3.16 -6.33
CA VAL A 237 -17.22 -1.71 -6.30
C VAL A 237 -18.30 -1.40 -7.32
N LEU A 238 -19.52 -1.16 -6.83
CA LEU A 238 -20.61 -0.73 -7.70
C LEU A 238 -20.30 0.69 -8.17
N HIS A 239 -20.12 0.87 -9.48
CA HIS A 239 -20.15 2.19 -10.09
C HIS A 239 -21.60 2.68 -10.11
N GLU A 240 -21.89 3.74 -9.36
CA GLU A 240 -23.11 4.55 -9.51
C GLU A 240 -22.88 5.74 -10.45
#